data_AF-A0A7X8EYU9-F1
#
_entry.id   AF-A0A7X8EYU9-F1
#
_cell.length_a   1.000
_cell.length_b   1.000
_cell.length_c   1.000
_cell.angle_alpha   90.00
_cell.angle_beta   90.00
_cell.angle_gamma   90.00
#
_symmetry.space_group_name_H-M   'P 1'
#
loop_
_entity.id
_entity.type
_entity.pdbx_description
1 polymer ?
#
loop_
_entity_poly.entity_id
_entity_poly.type
_entity_poly.pdbx_seq_one_letter_code
_entity_poly.pdbx_strand_id
1 'polypeptide(L)'
;QGGRIRYDQELFRLFPQARLAVIRQDEKISSYEMLIQNKQVRVHFSAGADERYWPVCLASMISKYIREVVMYSQNAYFLDLCQSLRPTAGYWQDGQRFLRDLSEKLPDFAFEPHQLIRTL
;
A
#
# COMPACT_ATOMS: atom_id res chain seq x y z
N GLN A 1 5.45 -0.18 -9.90
CA GLN A 1 6.59 0.76 -9.83
C GLN A 1 7.63 0.13 -8.90
N GLY A 2 8.81 -0.18 -9.45
CA GLY A 2 9.88 -0.90 -8.75
C GLY A 2 10.64 -0.03 -7.75
N GLY A 3 11.41 -0.68 -6.87
CA GLY A 3 12.26 -0.02 -5.87
C GLY A 3 13.20 1.00 -6.51
N ARG A 4 13.46 2.09 -5.79
CA ARG A 4 14.43 3.12 -6.17
C ARG A 4 15.77 2.80 -5.53
N ILE A 5 16.86 3.23 -6.14
CA ILE A 5 18.20 3.13 -5.53
C ILE A 5 18.45 4.33 -4.59
N ARG A 6 17.83 5.48 -4.91
CA ARG A 6 17.99 6.73 -4.18
C ARG A 6 16.66 7.21 -3.62
N TYR A 7 16.68 7.49 -2.31
CA TYR A 7 15.54 7.96 -1.52
C TYR A 7 15.87 9.23 -0.73
N ASP A 8 17.10 9.74 -0.83
CA ASP A 8 17.58 10.92 -0.11
C ASP A 8 16.71 12.15 -0.36
N GLN A 9 16.37 12.43 -1.62
CA GLN A 9 15.51 13.57 -1.96
C GLN A 9 14.11 13.47 -1.34
N GLU A 10 13.53 12.26 -1.32
CA GLU A 10 12.21 12.03 -0.73
C GLU A 10 12.26 12.11 0.80
N LEU A 11 13.31 11.54 1.41
CA LEU A 11 13.54 11.67 2.86
C LEU A 11 13.73 13.12 3.27
N PHE A 12 14.48 13.91 2.48
CA PHE A 12 14.65 15.33 2.73
C PHE A 12 13.33 16.11 2.61
N ARG A 13 12.48 15.77 1.63
CA ARG A 13 11.14 16.38 1.48
C ARG A 13 10.22 16.04 2.66
N LEU A 14 10.21 14.79 3.11
CA LEU A 14 9.36 14.32 4.20
C LEU A 14 9.84 14.83 5.57
N PHE A 15 11.15 14.98 5.75
CA PHE A 15 11.76 15.41 7.00
C PHE A 15 12.73 16.59 6.74
N PRO A 16 12.21 17.78 6.37
CA PRO A 16 13.03 18.91 5.94
C PRO A 16 13.95 19.48 7.04
N GLN A 17 13.61 19.22 8.31
CA GLN A 17 14.43 19.63 9.45
C GLN A 17 15.45 18.58 9.89
N ALA A 18 15.44 17.39 9.27
CA ALA A 18 16.35 16.33 9.62
C ALA A 18 17.74 16.56 9.01
N ARG A 19 18.80 16.29 9.77
CA ARG A 19 20.13 16.13 9.18
C ARG A 19 20.24 14.72 8.63
N LEU A 20 20.26 14.59 7.31
CA LEU A 20 20.33 13.32 6.60
C LEU A 20 21.78 13.02 6.20
N ALA A 21 22.26 11.83 6.54
CA ALA A 21 23.50 11.26 6.05
C ALA A 21 23.19 9.98 5.25
N VAL A 22 23.76 9.88 4.05
CA VAL A 22 23.68 8.66 3.25
C VAL A 22 24.77 7.70 3.73
N ILE A 23 24.38 6.53 4.23
CA ILE A 23 25.33 5.50 4.67
C ILE A 23 25.75 4.63 3.48
N ARG A 24 24.77 4.18 2.68
CA ARG A 24 24.98 3.27 1.55
C ARG A 24 23.83 3.40 0.56
N GLN A 25 24.12 3.33 -0.72
CA GLN A 25 23.13 3.23 -1.79
C GLN A 25 23.63 2.23 -2.83
N ASP A 26 22.95 1.09 -2.94
CA ASP A 26 23.12 0.15 -4.06
C ASP A 26 21.78 -0.44 -4.49
N GLU A 27 21.81 -1.34 -5.47
CA GLU A 27 20.63 -1.96 -6.05
C GLU A 27 19.79 -2.78 -5.05
N LYS A 28 20.41 -3.33 -4.01
CA LYS A 28 19.74 -4.18 -3.03
C LYS A 28 19.29 -3.40 -1.81
N ILE A 29 20.09 -2.45 -1.35
CA ILE A 29 19.88 -1.72 -0.10
C ILE A 29 20.30 -0.25 -0.21
N SER A 30 19.42 0.65 0.24
CA SER A 30 19.71 2.05 0.51
C SER A 30 19.53 2.34 2.00
N SER A 31 20.59 2.81 2.66
CA SER A 31 20.63 3.06 4.11
C SER A 31 20.96 4.51 4.40
N TYR A 32 20.21 5.10 5.32
CA TYR A 32 20.31 6.50 5.71
C TYR A 32 20.31 6.63 7.22
N GLU A 33 21.03 7.63 7.71
CA GLU A 33 20.94 8.09 9.09
C GLU A 33 20.31 9.48 9.11
N MET A 34 19.37 9.69 10.01
CA MET A 34 18.70 10.96 10.20
C MET A 34 18.80 11.39 11.65
N LEU A 35 19.13 12.66 11.88
CA LEU A 35 18.95 13.30 13.17
C LEU A 35 17.68 14.17 13.13
N ILE A 36 16.65 13.76 13.87
CA ILE A 36 15.35 14.44 13.94
C ILE A 36 15.14 14.88 15.39
N GLN A 37 15.12 16.20 15.65
CA GLN A 37 14.87 16.75 17.01
C GLN A 37 15.69 16.02 18.10
N ASN A 38 16.99 15.88 17.87
CA ASN A 38 17.97 15.16 18.71
C ASN A 38 17.83 13.63 18.81
N LYS A 39 16.91 13.01 18.06
CA LYS A 39 16.80 11.55 17.95
C LYS A 39 17.51 11.06 16.70
N GLN A 40 18.38 10.07 16.86
CA GLN A 40 19.04 9.39 15.75
C GLN A 40 18.14 8.26 15.24
N VAL A 41 17.84 8.27 13.95
CA VAL A 41 16.99 7.30 13.27
C VAL A 41 17.75 6.72 12.09
N ARG A 42 17.76 5.39 11.96
CA ARG A 42 18.26 4.72 10.76
C ARG A 42 17.12 4.20 9.93
N VAL A 43 17.17 4.49 8.63
CA VAL A 43 16.16 4.05 7.67
C VAL A 43 16.84 3.22 6.59
N HIS A 44 16.29 2.03 6.35
CA HIS A 44 16.78 1.09 5.36
C HIS A 44 15.66 0.77 4.36
N PHE A 45 15.93 1.02 3.09
CA PHE A 45 15.13 0.53 1.97
C PHE A 45 15.84 -0.69 1.41
N SER A 46 15.17 -1.85 1.43
CA SER A 46 15.81 -3.14 1.16
C SER A 46 14.88 -4.02 0.32
N ALA A 47 15.29 -4.39 -0.89
CA ALA A 47 14.45 -5.11 -1.84
C ALA A 47 14.29 -6.59 -1.45
N GLY A 48 13.11 -7.04 -1.02
CA GLY A 48 12.92 -8.37 -0.40
C GLY A 48 13.31 -8.36 1.09
N ALA A 49 12.99 -7.27 1.78
CA ALA A 49 13.26 -7.13 3.22
C ALA A 49 12.49 -8.14 4.08
N ASP A 50 11.31 -8.58 3.64
CA ASP A 50 10.50 -9.59 4.34
C ASP A 50 11.14 -10.99 4.36
N GLU A 51 12.02 -11.30 3.41
CA GLU A 51 12.82 -12.55 3.43
C GLU A 51 14.04 -12.46 4.34
N ARG A 52 14.40 -11.25 4.80
CA ARG A 52 15.67 -10.98 5.51
C ARG A 52 15.51 -10.50 6.94
N TYR A 53 14.40 -9.83 7.25
CA TYR A 53 14.17 -9.21 8.55
C TYR A 53 12.83 -9.65 9.12
N TRP A 54 12.88 -10.35 10.27
CA TRP A 54 11.69 -10.84 10.97
C TRP A 54 10.60 -9.78 11.21
N PRO A 55 10.91 -8.55 11.68
CA PRO A 55 9.87 -7.54 11.87
C PRO A 55 9.17 -7.15 10.56
N VAL A 56 9.91 -7.13 9.45
CA VAL A 56 9.38 -6.81 8.13
C VAL A 56 8.53 -7.96 7.60
N CYS A 57 8.96 -9.20 7.80
CA CYS A 57 8.17 -10.40 7.48
C CYS A 57 6.82 -10.37 8.20
N LEU A 58 6.83 -10.13 9.51
CA LEU A 58 5.62 -10.06 10.32
C LEU A 58 4.70 -8.92 9.85
N ALA A 59 5.23 -7.72 9.63
CA ALA A 59 4.46 -6.60 9.12
C ALA A 59 3.85 -6.91 7.74
N SER A 60 4.59 -7.61 6.87
CA SER A 60 4.14 -8.06 5.55
C SER A 60 2.98 -9.06 5.67
N MET A 61 3.10 -10.06 6.54
CA MET A 61 2.03 -11.04 6.79
C MET A 61 0.77 -10.38 7.35
N ILE A 62 0.91 -9.52 8.36
CA ILE A 62 -0.23 -8.82 8.97
C ILE A 62 -0.92 -7.92 7.95
N SER A 63 -0.17 -7.18 7.14
CA SER A 63 -0.74 -6.29 6.12
C SER A 63 -1.53 -7.07 5.06
N LYS A 64 -1.02 -8.23 4.63
CA LYS A 64 -1.74 -9.13 3.71
C LYS A 64 -3.00 -9.69 4.36
N TYR A 65 -2.93 -10.11 5.62
CA TYR A 65 -4.09 -10.60 6.35
C TYR A 65 -5.19 -9.54 6.48
N ILE A 66 -4.84 -8.31 6.88
CA ILE A 66 -5.78 -7.19 6.96
C ILE A 66 -6.40 -6.89 5.60
N ARG A 67 -5.62 -6.93 4.51
CA ARG A 67 -6.14 -6.78 3.14
C ARG A 67 -7.23 -7.83 2.87
N GLU A 68 -6.98 -9.10 3.15
CA GLU A 68 -7.95 -10.18 2.90
C GLU A 68 -9.23 -10.01 3.73
N VAL A 69 -9.11 -9.60 5.00
CA VAL A 69 -10.27 -9.31 5.86
C VAL A 69 -11.12 -8.17 5.28
N VAL A 70 -10.50 -7.08 4.83
CA VAL A 70 -11.21 -5.94 4.22
C VAL A 70 -11.86 -6.34 2.90
N MET A 71 -11.16 -7.09 2.04
CA MET A 71 -11.73 -7.58 0.77
C MET A 71 -12.90 -8.53 0.99
N TYR A 72 -12.80 -9.42 1.98
CA TYR A 72 -13.90 -10.30 2.35
C TYR A 72 -15.12 -9.49 2.83
N SER A 73 -14.93 -8.56 3.76
CA SER A 73 -16.01 -7.72 4.30
C SER A 73 -16.68 -6.87 3.23
N GLN A 74 -15.90 -6.30 2.32
CA GLN A 74 -16.42 -5.50 1.21
C GLN A 74 -17.25 -6.35 0.26
N ASN A 75 -16.74 -7.52 -0.15
CA ASN A 75 -17.49 -8.43 -1.01
C ASN A 75 -18.78 -8.89 -0.34
N ALA A 76 -18.72 -9.28 0.95
CA ALA A 76 -19.90 -9.72 1.70
C ALA A 76 -21.00 -8.65 1.72
N TYR A 77 -20.64 -7.39 1.99
CA TYR A 77 -21.58 -6.27 2.00
C TYR A 77 -22.31 -6.10 0.66
N PHE A 78 -21.57 -6.06 -0.46
CA PHE A 78 -22.18 -5.83 -1.77
C PHE A 78 -22.92 -7.06 -2.33
N LEU A 79 -22.46 -8.27 -2.00
CA LEU A 79 -23.14 -9.50 -2.39
C LEU A 79 -24.46 -9.69 -1.64
N ASP A 80 -24.56 -9.21 -0.41
CA ASP A 80 -25.82 -9.18 0.34
C ASP A 80 -26.85 -8.25 -0.32
N LEU A 81 -26.41 -7.09 -0.80
CA LEU A 81 -27.24 -6.15 -1.56
C LEU A 81 -27.61 -6.67 -2.97
N CYS A 82 -26.71 -7.38 -3.63
CA CYS A 82 -26.93 -7.91 -4.97
C CYS A 82 -26.26 -9.29 -5.15
N GLN A 83 -27.04 -10.35 -4.96
CA GLN A 83 -26.54 -11.74 -5.06
C GLN A 83 -26.01 -12.10 -6.46
N SER A 84 -26.43 -11.38 -7.51
CA SER A 84 -25.94 -11.60 -8.87
C SER A 84 -24.56 -10.96 -9.14
N LEU A 85 -24.06 -10.14 -8.22
CA LEU A 85 -22.76 -9.49 -8.32
C LEU A 85 -21.65 -10.55 -8.20
N ARG A 86 -20.54 -10.36 -8.92
CA ARG A 86 -19.36 -11.21 -8.77
C ARG A 86 -18.37 -10.55 -7.81
N PRO A 87 -17.74 -11.31 -6.90
CA PRO A 87 -16.75 -10.74 -5.98
C PRO A 87 -15.53 -10.19 -6.73
N THR A 88 -14.83 -9.28 -6.06
CA THR A 88 -13.58 -8.67 -6.52
C THR A 88 -12.40 -9.13 -5.66
N ALA A 89 -11.27 -9.39 -6.32
CA ALA A 89 -9.96 -9.58 -5.69
C ALA A 89 -9.22 -8.25 -5.46
N GLY A 90 -9.79 -7.13 -5.92
CA GLY A 90 -9.25 -5.78 -5.69
C GLY A 90 -7.99 -5.46 -6.51
N TYR A 91 -7.76 -6.18 -7.61
CA TYR A 91 -6.74 -5.80 -8.60
C TYR A 91 -7.28 -4.71 -9.52
N TRP A 92 -6.42 -3.94 -10.19
CA TRP A 92 -6.88 -2.78 -10.97
C TRP A 92 -7.96 -3.11 -12.01
N GLN A 93 -7.71 -4.08 -12.91
CA GLN A 93 -8.69 -4.47 -13.94
C GLN A 93 -9.97 -5.06 -13.35
N ASP A 94 -9.80 -5.86 -12.30
CA ASP A 94 -10.84 -6.59 -11.59
C ASP A 94 -11.75 -5.65 -10.77
N GLY A 95 -11.17 -4.66 -10.08
CA GLY A 95 -11.87 -3.60 -9.38
C GLY A 95 -12.63 -2.67 -10.34
N GLN A 96 -12.03 -2.31 -11.48
CA GLN A 96 -12.72 -1.55 -12.52
C GLN A 96 -13.94 -2.31 -13.06
N ARG A 97 -13.84 -3.63 -13.24
CA ARG A 97 -14.99 -4.47 -13.58
C ARG A 97 -16.02 -4.45 -12.46
N PHE A 98 -15.61 -4.64 -11.21
CA PHE A 98 -16.53 -4.65 -10.07
C PHE A 98 -17.36 -3.37 -9.96
N LEU A 99 -16.76 -2.21 -10.19
CA LEU A 99 -17.49 -0.94 -10.20
C LEU A 99 -18.51 -0.83 -11.34
N ARG A 100 -18.17 -1.32 -12.56
CA ARG A 100 -19.14 -1.38 -13.65
C ARG A 100 -20.30 -2.30 -13.31
N ASP A 101 -20.00 -3.51 -12.81
CA ASP A 101 -21.03 -4.46 -12.40
C ASP A 101 -21.93 -3.86 -11.29
N LEU A 102 -21.36 -3.08 -10.35
CA LEU A 102 -22.13 -2.35 -9.33
C LEU A 102 -23.05 -1.29 -9.95
N SER A 103 -22.55 -0.41 -10.82
CA SER A 103 -23.37 0.62 -11.47
C SER A 103 -24.48 0.03 -12.35
N GLU A 104 -24.24 -1.10 -12.99
CA GLU A 104 -25.23 -1.77 -13.84
C GLU A 104 -26.30 -2.50 -13.04
N LYS A 105 -25.92 -3.15 -11.92
CA LYS A 105 -26.81 -4.02 -11.14
C LYS A 105 -27.48 -3.32 -9.96
N LEU A 106 -26.90 -2.22 -9.49
CA LEU A 106 -27.41 -1.39 -8.40
C LEU A 106 -27.41 0.09 -8.83
N PRO A 107 -28.20 0.48 -9.86
CA PRO A 107 -28.18 1.84 -10.41
C PRO A 107 -28.60 2.91 -9.41
N ASP A 108 -29.47 2.57 -8.45
CA ASP A 108 -29.94 3.50 -7.42
C ASP A 108 -28.99 3.61 -6.21
N PHE A 109 -27.97 2.73 -6.13
CA PHE A 109 -27.00 2.75 -5.04
C PHE A 109 -25.91 3.79 -5.33
N ALA A 110 -25.95 4.91 -4.61
CA ALA A 110 -24.93 5.93 -4.70
C ALA A 110 -23.63 5.48 -4.01
N PHE A 111 -22.51 5.53 -4.74
CA PHE A 111 -21.18 5.31 -4.19
C PHE A 111 -20.17 6.23 -4.88
N GLU A 112 -19.10 6.55 -4.16
CA GLU A 112 -17.99 7.33 -4.67
C GLU A 112 -16.88 6.40 -5.18
N PRO A 113 -16.64 6.29 -6.51
CA PRO A 113 -15.69 5.32 -7.06
C PRO A 113 -14.28 5.43 -6.47
N HIS A 114 -13.83 6.65 -6.18
CA HIS A 114 -12.50 6.93 -5.63
C HIS A 114 -12.28 6.41 -4.20
N GLN A 115 -13.35 6.04 -3.49
CA GLN A 115 -13.25 5.39 -2.18
C GLN A 115 -13.04 3.88 -2.30
N LEU A 116 -13.46 3.28 -3.41
CA LEU A 116 -13.42 1.83 -3.62
C LEU A 116 -12.23 1.38 -4.47
N ILE A 117 -11.70 2.27 -5.31
CA ILE A 117 -10.52 2.00 -6.14
C ILE A 117 -9.52 3.14 -6.04
N ARG A 118 -8.25 2.81 -6.27
CA ARG A 118 -7.21 3.82 -6.46
C ARG A 118 -7.38 4.47 -7.84
N THR A 119 -7.72 5.74 -7.85
CA THR A 119 -7.67 6.63 -9.03
C THR A 119 -6.22 7.10 -9.26
N LEU A 120 -5.80 7.13 -10.52
CA LEU A 120 -4.49 7.65 -10.93
C LEU A 120 -4.55 9.17 -11.10
#